data_AF-A0A1G2DYJ4-F1
#
_entry.id   AF-A0A1G2DYJ4-F1
#
_cell.length_a   1.000
_cell.length_b   1.000
_cell.length_c   1.000
_cell.angle_alpha   90.00
_cell.angle_beta   90.00
_cell.angle_gamma   90.00
#
_symmetry.space_group_name_H-M   'P 1'
#
loop_
_entity.id
_entity.type
_entity.pdbx_description
1 polymer ?
#
loop_
_entity_poly.entity_id
_entity_poly.type
_entity_poly.pdbx_seq_one_letter_code
_entity_poly.pdbx_strand_id
1 'polypeptide(L)'
;MFLIVGLGNPGKKYQKTRHNLGLRVIDELESLNLKEVVLARPSGFMNESGKTVKGLVGTHNLKSNNLIIIHDDIDLLLGQIRIVKNRGSAGHKGVESIIRELGTKNFVRFRVGIKPVSGIKHQVSNVEKFVLQKFNKEEEKIVKDIIKKTAEAIEYFLKEGIERAMNEFNE
;
A
#
# COMPACT_ATOMS: atom_id res chain seq x y z
N MET A 1 6.37 16.83 7.87
CA MET A 1 6.79 16.03 6.70
C MET A 1 6.56 14.53 6.90
N PHE A 2 5.87 13.89 5.96
CA PHE A 2 5.62 12.44 5.90
C PHE A 2 6.38 11.78 4.74
N LEU A 3 6.75 10.51 4.89
CA LEU A 3 7.22 9.65 3.79
C LEU A 3 6.13 8.64 3.47
N ILE A 4 5.64 8.69 2.24
CA ILE A 4 4.58 7.82 1.74
C ILE A 4 5.19 6.90 0.69
N VAL A 5 5.15 5.60 0.94
CA VAL A 5 5.76 4.58 0.11
C VAL A 5 4.68 3.66 -0.46
N GLY A 6 4.57 3.60 -1.78
CA GLY A 6 3.77 2.60 -2.46
C GLY A 6 4.60 1.36 -2.73
N LEU A 7 4.11 0.18 -2.34
CA LEU A 7 4.80 -1.08 -2.63
C LEU A 7 4.42 -1.62 -4.02
N GLY A 8 5.41 -2.23 -4.69
CA GLY A 8 5.23 -2.90 -5.97
C GLY A 8 6.55 -3.44 -6.52
N ASN A 9 6.46 -4.17 -7.63
CA ASN A 9 7.62 -4.68 -8.37
C ASN A 9 7.97 -3.79 -9.57
N PRO A 10 9.26 -3.64 -9.91
CA PRO A 10 9.70 -2.85 -11.05
C PRO A 10 9.49 -3.59 -12.38
N GLY A 11 9.18 -2.83 -13.43
CA GLY A 11 9.08 -3.34 -14.81
C GLY A 11 7.66 -3.41 -15.37
N LYS A 12 7.54 -3.23 -16.70
CA LYS A 12 6.25 -3.08 -17.41
C LYS A 12 5.27 -4.24 -17.16
N LYS A 13 5.77 -5.46 -16.99
CA LYS A 13 4.93 -6.65 -16.77
C LYS A 13 4.14 -6.60 -15.45
N TYR A 14 4.62 -5.87 -14.44
CA TYR A 14 4.00 -5.78 -13.11
C TYR A 14 3.08 -4.57 -12.93
N GLN A 15 3.14 -3.56 -13.79
CA GLN A 15 2.42 -2.28 -13.59
C GLN A 15 0.91 -2.42 -13.28
N LYS A 16 0.26 -3.45 -13.82
CA LYS A 16 -1.18 -3.71 -13.65
C LYS A 16 -1.48 -4.96 -12.82
N THR A 17 -0.50 -5.49 -12.10
CA THR A 17 -0.71 -6.64 -11.22
C THR A 17 -1.26 -6.18 -9.88
N ARG A 18 -1.98 -7.07 -9.19
CA ARG A 18 -2.51 -6.80 -7.84
C ARG A 18 -1.43 -6.29 -6.88
N HIS A 19 -0.24 -6.87 -6.96
CA HIS A 19 0.91 -6.50 -6.12
C HIS A 19 1.52 -5.12 -6.37
N ASN A 20 1.08 -4.42 -7.42
CA ASN A 20 1.54 -3.07 -7.74
C ASN A 20 0.49 -2.01 -7.42
N LEU A 21 -0.60 -2.39 -6.72
CA LEU A 21 -1.66 -1.46 -6.36
C LEU A 21 -1.15 -0.30 -5.48
N GLY A 22 -0.18 -0.55 -4.60
CA GLY A 22 0.47 0.50 -3.82
C GLY A 22 1.15 1.57 -4.70
N LEU A 23 1.88 1.15 -5.74
CA LEU A 23 2.48 2.09 -6.71
C LEU A 23 1.43 2.85 -7.52
N ARG A 24 0.33 2.19 -7.90
CA ARG A 24 -0.77 2.85 -8.63
C ARG A 24 -1.45 3.94 -7.79
N VAL A 25 -1.50 3.78 -6.47
CA VAL A 25 -1.96 4.85 -5.56
C VAL A 25 -0.95 5.99 -5.49
N ILE A 26 0.36 5.71 -5.52
CA ILE A 26 1.37 6.78 -5.60
C ILE A 26 1.19 7.61 -6.87
N ASP A 27 0.91 6.96 -8.01
CA ASP A 27 0.66 7.67 -9.28
C ASP A 27 -0.54 8.64 -9.16
N GLU A 28 -1.60 8.26 -8.44
CA GLU A 28 -2.74 9.14 -8.14
C GLU A 28 -2.33 10.30 -7.21
N LEU A 29 -1.60 10.00 -6.13
CA LEU A 29 -1.16 11.00 -5.14
C LEU A 29 -0.24 12.07 -5.75
N GLU A 30 0.57 11.73 -6.75
CA GLU A 30 1.40 12.69 -7.48
C GLU A 30 0.58 13.78 -8.15
N SER A 31 -0.62 13.44 -8.64
CA SER A 31 -1.51 14.42 -9.27
C SER A 31 -2.11 15.43 -8.27
N LEU A 32 -2.11 15.10 -6.98
CA LEU A 32 -2.73 15.91 -5.93
C LEU A 32 -1.81 17.01 -5.36
N ASN A 33 -0.52 17.03 -5.72
CA ASN A 33 0.46 18.04 -5.27
C ASN A 33 0.44 18.28 -3.74
N LEU A 34 0.39 17.19 -2.97
CA LEU A 34 0.36 17.24 -1.51
C LEU A 34 1.58 17.98 -0.94
N LYS A 35 1.35 18.83 0.06
CA LYS A 35 2.41 19.60 0.74
C LYS A 35 3.05 18.76 1.85
N GLU A 36 4.33 18.99 2.09
CA GLU A 36 5.11 18.33 3.14
C GLU A 36 5.07 16.79 3.12
N VAL A 37 4.97 16.20 1.93
CA VAL A 37 5.10 14.76 1.75
C VAL A 37 6.22 14.44 0.77
N VAL A 38 6.91 13.34 1.04
CA VAL A 38 7.80 12.68 0.10
C VAL A 38 7.08 11.44 -0.39
N LEU A 39 6.78 11.38 -1.68
CA LEU A 39 6.25 10.19 -2.32
C LEU A 39 7.41 9.33 -2.82
N ALA A 40 7.38 8.03 -2.52
CA ALA A 40 8.48 7.14 -2.83
C ALA A 40 8.00 5.81 -3.44
N ARG A 41 8.84 5.29 -4.34
CA ARG A 41 8.70 4.00 -4.99
C ARG A 41 9.97 3.18 -4.76
N PRO A 42 9.90 2.01 -4.11
CA PRO A 42 11.06 1.13 -3.99
C PRO A 42 11.57 0.71 -5.38
N SER A 43 12.89 0.76 -5.60
CA SER A 43 13.50 0.44 -6.91
C SER A 43 13.74 -1.06 -7.13
N GLY A 44 13.77 -1.85 -6.04
CA GLY A 44 13.99 -3.30 -6.07
C GLY A 44 12.70 -4.12 -6.10
N PHE A 45 12.84 -5.45 -6.08
CA PHE A 45 11.70 -6.36 -5.96
C PHE A 45 11.02 -6.24 -4.60
N MET A 46 9.78 -6.70 -4.52
CA MET A 46 8.93 -6.57 -3.34
C MET A 46 9.62 -6.99 -2.04
N ASN A 47 10.27 -8.15 -2.03
CA ASN A 47 10.97 -8.73 -0.87
C ASN A 47 12.23 -7.96 -0.44
N GLU A 48 12.63 -6.94 -1.20
CA GLU A 48 13.75 -6.05 -0.93
C GLU A 48 13.32 -4.61 -0.64
N SER A 49 12.01 -4.33 -0.60
CA SER A 49 11.46 -2.98 -0.39
C SER A 49 12.04 -2.28 0.84
N GLY A 50 12.30 -3.02 1.91
CA GLY A 50 12.85 -2.50 3.16
C GLY A 50 14.21 -1.83 3.01
N LYS A 51 15.05 -2.27 2.06
CA LYS A 51 16.37 -1.66 1.82
C LYS A 51 16.22 -0.21 1.37
N THR A 52 15.30 0.02 0.42
CA THR A 52 15.00 1.37 -0.08
C THR A 52 14.36 2.23 1.01
N VAL A 53 13.36 1.68 1.72
CA VAL A 53 12.66 2.39 2.78
C VAL A 53 13.60 2.80 3.91
N LYS A 54 14.52 1.92 4.34
CA LYS A 54 15.53 2.23 5.35
C LYS A 54 16.43 3.39 4.93
N GLY A 55 16.90 3.39 3.69
CA GLY A 55 17.68 4.50 3.13
C GLY A 55 16.91 5.82 3.20
N LEU A 56 15.67 5.85 2.72
CA LEU A 56 14.84 7.06 2.70
C LEU A 56 14.51 7.58 4.11
N VAL A 57 14.19 6.69 5.06
CA VAL A 57 13.96 7.07 6.46
C VAL A 57 15.20 7.73 7.05
N GLY A 58 16.39 7.17 6.78
CA GLY A 58 17.66 7.74 7.22
C GLY A 58 17.96 9.11 6.59
N THR A 59 17.82 9.24 5.27
CA THR A 59 18.08 10.49 4.53
C THR A 59 17.21 11.64 5.00
N HIS A 60 15.94 11.38 5.33
CA HIS A 60 15.01 12.41 5.76
C HIS A 60 14.94 12.59 7.29
N ASN A 61 15.80 11.88 8.06
CA ASN A 61 15.81 11.88 9.53
C ASN A 61 14.41 11.72 10.14
N LEU A 62 13.60 10.84 9.55
CA LEU A 62 12.18 10.72 9.88
C LEU A 62 12.00 9.97 11.20
N LYS A 63 11.15 10.52 12.06
CA LYS A 63 10.57 9.73 13.16
C LYS A 63 9.71 8.63 12.54
N SER A 64 9.82 7.41 13.07
CA SER A 64 9.11 6.22 12.55
C SER A 64 7.59 6.41 12.41
N ASN A 65 6.98 7.27 13.26
CA ASN A 65 5.56 7.65 13.19
C ASN A 65 5.13 8.38 11.89
N ASN A 66 6.08 8.91 11.10
CA ASN A 66 5.79 9.66 9.89
C ASN A 66 5.98 8.83 8.60
N LEU A 67 6.12 7.50 8.75
CA LEU A 67 6.17 6.56 7.64
C LEU A 67 4.78 5.98 7.36
N ILE A 68 4.34 6.09 6.11
CA ILE A 68 3.11 5.53 5.59
C ILE A 68 3.45 4.54 4.47
N ILE A 69 2.95 3.31 4.58
CA ILE A 69 3.14 2.27 3.56
C ILE A 69 1.78 1.92 2.92
N ILE A 70 1.71 1.97 1.60
CA ILE A 70 0.52 1.59 0.83
C ILE A 70 0.80 0.26 0.14
N HIS A 71 -0.05 -0.73 0.36
CA HIS A 71 0.15 -2.06 -0.22
C HIS A 71 -1.17 -2.81 -0.45
N ASP A 72 -1.12 -3.82 -1.31
CA ASP A 72 -2.23 -4.74 -1.55
C ASP A 72 -2.46 -5.69 -0.37
N ASP A 73 -3.71 -6.11 -0.19
CA ASP A 73 -4.10 -7.00 0.88
C ASP A 73 -5.09 -8.07 0.43
N ILE A 74 -4.68 -9.33 0.56
CA ILE A 74 -5.45 -10.49 0.10
C ILE A 74 -6.60 -10.86 1.03
N ASP A 75 -6.61 -10.36 2.27
CA ASP A 75 -7.67 -10.66 3.22
C ASP A 75 -8.86 -9.70 3.07
N LEU A 76 -8.64 -8.53 2.45
CA LEU A 76 -9.65 -7.49 2.22
C LEU A 76 -10.29 -7.63 0.83
N LEU A 77 -11.61 -7.46 0.76
CA LEU A 77 -12.34 -7.46 -0.51
C LEU A 77 -11.89 -6.29 -1.39
N LEU A 78 -11.82 -6.52 -2.69
CA LEU A 78 -11.56 -5.47 -3.66
C LEU A 78 -12.63 -4.38 -3.54
N GLY A 79 -12.20 -3.14 -3.35
CA GLY A 79 -13.07 -2.01 -3.02
C GLY A 79 -13.06 -1.62 -1.55
N GLN A 80 -12.42 -2.40 -0.68
CA GLN A 80 -12.23 -2.06 0.73
C GLN A 80 -10.82 -1.53 0.99
N ILE A 81 -10.72 -0.60 1.94
CA ILE A 81 -9.45 -0.18 2.53
C ILE A 81 -9.44 -0.39 4.03
N ARG A 82 -8.24 -0.58 4.58
CA ARG A 82 -8.03 -0.60 6.02
C ARG A 82 -6.72 0.07 6.41
N ILE A 83 -6.84 1.09 7.25
CA ILE A 83 -5.75 1.82 7.86
C ILE A 83 -5.38 1.15 9.19
N VAL A 84 -4.11 0.79 9.33
CA VAL A 84 -3.57 0.14 10.53
C VAL A 84 -2.25 0.76 10.96
N LYS A 85 -1.93 0.66 12.25
CA LYS A 85 -0.63 1.05 12.82
C LYS A 85 -0.10 -0.08 13.71
N ASN A 86 1.22 -0.28 13.74
CA ASN A 86 1.90 -1.20 14.66
C ASN A 86 1.51 -2.69 14.51
N ARG A 87 1.18 -3.15 13.30
CA ARG A 87 0.77 -4.54 13.03
C ARG A 87 1.85 -5.34 12.29
N GLY A 88 1.82 -6.67 12.41
CA GLY A 88 2.70 -7.58 11.66
C GLY A 88 2.42 -7.56 10.15
N SER A 89 3.25 -8.21 9.34
CA SER A 89 3.15 -8.19 7.87
C SER A 89 1.98 -9.00 7.29
N ALA A 90 1.40 -9.92 8.07
CA ALA A 90 0.39 -10.87 7.58
C ALA A 90 0.84 -11.62 6.30
N GLY A 91 2.13 -11.97 6.21
CA GLY A 91 2.70 -12.67 5.06
C GLY A 91 3.08 -11.79 3.86
N HIS A 92 2.77 -10.50 3.89
CA HIS A 92 3.14 -9.58 2.79
C HIS A 92 4.66 -9.34 2.75
N LYS A 93 5.33 -9.78 1.68
CA LYS A 93 6.80 -9.77 1.56
C LYS A 93 7.46 -8.39 1.62
N GLY A 94 6.81 -7.36 1.08
CA GLY A 94 7.33 -5.99 1.17
C GLY A 94 7.30 -5.42 2.59
N VAL A 95 6.17 -5.57 3.28
CA VAL A 95 6.03 -5.20 4.70
C VAL A 95 6.97 -6.03 5.59
N GLU A 96 7.12 -7.33 5.33
CA GLU A 96 8.08 -8.20 6.02
C GLU A 96 9.51 -7.68 5.86
N SER A 97 9.91 -7.31 4.64
CA SER A 97 11.20 -6.68 4.37
C SER A 97 11.36 -5.36 5.14
N ILE A 98 10.36 -4.47 5.12
CA ILE A 98 10.43 -3.18 5.83
C ILE A 98 10.60 -3.39 7.33
N ILE A 99 9.82 -4.27 7.95
CA ILE A 99 9.92 -4.57 9.39
C ILE A 99 11.31 -5.11 9.72
N ARG A 100 11.85 -6.01 8.91
CA ARG A 100 13.19 -6.59 9.10
C ARG A 100 14.28 -5.51 9.01
N GLU A 101 14.25 -4.68 7.98
CA GLU A 101 15.31 -3.68 7.74
C GLU A 101 15.27 -2.50 8.73
N LEU A 102 14.07 -2.09 9.16
CA LEU A 102 13.87 -1.00 10.13
C LEU A 102 13.95 -1.46 11.60
N GLY A 103 13.81 -2.76 11.87
CA GLY A 103 13.77 -3.30 13.23
C GLY A 103 12.53 -2.88 14.04
N THR A 104 11.49 -2.36 13.38
CA THR A 104 10.27 -1.89 14.04
C THR A 104 9.04 -2.11 13.18
N LYS A 105 7.87 -2.17 13.85
CA LYS A 105 6.55 -2.17 13.21
C LYS A 105 5.88 -0.79 13.31
N ASN A 106 6.59 0.20 13.86
CA ASN A 106 6.03 1.50 14.22
C ASN A 106 5.82 2.42 13.01
N PHE A 107 4.86 2.08 12.17
CA PHE A 107 4.47 2.86 10.99
C PHE A 107 3.01 2.59 10.63
N VAL A 108 2.43 3.49 9.85
CA VAL A 108 1.05 3.40 9.37
C VAL A 108 1.02 2.63 8.05
N ARG A 109 -0.02 1.83 7.84
CA ARG A 109 -0.27 1.17 6.56
C ARG A 109 -1.68 1.40 6.07
N PHE A 110 -1.79 1.73 4.79
CA PHE A 110 -3.01 1.72 4.02
C PHE A 110 -3.07 0.40 3.26
N ARG A 111 -3.86 -0.54 3.76
CA ARG A 111 -4.08 -1.86 3.18
C ARG A 111 -5.21 -1.73 2.16
N VAL A 112 -4.96 -2.06 0.91
CA VAL A 112 -5.93 -1.94 -0.18
C VAL A 112 -6.36 -3.33 -0.64
N GLY A 113 -7.64 -3.65 -0.54
CA GLY A 113 -8.13 -4.99 -0.80
C GLY A 113 -7.99 -5.44 -2.25
N ILE A 114 -7.59 -6.70 -2.44
CA ILE A 114 -7.45 -7.34 -3.75
C ILE A 114 -8.21 -8.67 -3.86
N LYS A 115 -8.92 -9.08 -2.81
CA LYS A 115 -9.73 -10.30 -2.83
C LYS A 115 -10.93 -10.10 -3.77
N PRO A 116 -11.16 -10.96 -4.77
CA PRO A 116 -12.23 -10.75 -5.74
C PRO A 116 -13.61 -10.74 -5.07
N VAL A 117 -14.50 -9.86 -5.55
CA VAL A 117 -15.87 -9.72 -5.04
C VAL A 117 -16.81 -10.79 -5.61
N SER A 118 -16.52 -11.31 -6.81
CA SER A 118 -17.29 -12.39 -7.43
C SER A 118 -17.24 -13.63 -6.55
N GLY A 119 -18.40 -14.12 -6.10
CA GLY A 119 -18.63 -15.19 -5.12
C GLY A 119 -18.05 -16.58 -5.41
N ILE A 120 -17.08 -16.67 -6.31
CA ILE A 120 -16.24 -17.84 -6.45
C ILE A 120 -15.36 -17.89 -5.20
N LYS A 121 -15.65 -18.84 -4.31
CA LYS A 121 -14.70 -19.35 -3.30
C LYS A 121 -13.50 -20.00 -4.01
N HIS A 122 -12.82 -19.29 -4.89
CA HIS A 122 -11.47 -19.66 -5.27
C HIS A 122 -10.64 -19.34 -4.04
N GLN A 123 -10.48 -20.37 -3.21
CA GLN A 123 -9.31 -20.46 -2.36
C GLN A 123 -8.14 -20.08 -3.25
N VAL A 124 -7.50 -18.97 -2.93
CA VAL A 124 -6.28 -18.57 -3.61
C VAL A 124 -5.24 -19.63 -3.26
N SER A 125 -5.13 -20.65 -4.11
CA SER A 125 -4.30 -21.82 -3.86
C SER A 125 -2.81 -21.47 -3.86
N ASN A 126 -2.45 -20.38 -4.54
CA ASN A 126 -1.10 -19.84 -4.55
C ASN A 126 -1.14 -18.31 -4.50
N VAL A 127 -0.87 -17.76 -3.31
CA VAL A 127 -0.86 -16.32 -3.03
C VAL A 127 0.14 -15.58 -3.92
N GLU A 128 1.35 -16.11 -4.09
CA GLU A 128 2.41 -15.48 -4.90
C GLU A 128 2.01 -15.34 -6.36
N LYS A 129 1.39 -16.37 -6.94
CA LYS A 129 0.86 -16.30 -8.31
C LYS A 129 -0.30 -15.31 -8.41
N PHE A 130 -1.19 -15.30 -7.42
CA PHE A 130 -2.37 -14.44 -7.43
C PHE A 130 -2.02 -12.95 -7.38
N VAL A 131 -1.11 -12.54 -6.49
CA VAL A 131 -0.71 -11.13 -6.40
C VAL A 131 -0.03 -10.64 -7.68
N LEU A 132 0.63 -11.54 -8.43
CA LEU A 132 1.24 -11.22 -9.72
C LEU A 132 0.27 -11.28 -10.91
N GLN A 133 -0.99 -11.65 -10.72
CA GLN A 133 -2.01 -11.57 -11.77
C GLN A 133 -2.53 -10.14 -11.93
N LYS A 134 -2.96 -9.81 -13.14
CA LYS A 134 -3.66 -8.55 -13.44
C LYS A 134 -5.13 -8.64 -13.04
N PHE A 135 -5.73 -7.49 -12.74
CA PHE A 135 -7.17 -7.38 -12.59
C PHE A 135 -7.85 -7.57 -13.95
N ASN A 136 -9.04 -8.19 -13.95
CA ASN A 136 -9.90 -8.27 -15.12
C ASN A 136 -10.61 -6.93 -15.39
N LYS A 137 -11.36 -6.82 -16.48
CA LYS A 137 -12.00 -5.55 -16.88
C LYS A 137 -13.02 -5.01 -15.86
N GLU A 138 -13.73 -5.90 -15.17
CA GLU A 138 -14.72 -5.51 -14.16
C GLU A 138 -14.05 -5.12 -12.84
N GLU A 139 -13.04 -5.89 -12.41
CA GLU A 139 -12.20 -5.54 -11.27
C GLU A 139 -11.49 -4.19 -11.50
N GLU A 140 -10.99 -3.92 -12.70
CA GLU A 140 -10.31 -2.64 -13.01
C GLU A 140 -11.22 -1.41 -12.85
N LYS A 141 -12.55 -1.55 -12.96
CA LYS A 141 -13.46 -0.44 -12.63
C LYS A 141 -13.39 -0.13 -11.13
N ILE A 142 -13.53 -1.16 -10.30
CA ILE A 142 -13.44 -1.06 -8.83
C ILE A 142 -12.03 -0.58 -8.41
N VAL A 143 -10.99 -1.02 -9.10
CA VAL A 143 -9.60 -0.61 -8.82
C VAL A 143 -9.41 0.90 -9.04
N LYS A 144 -10.01 1.49 -10.07
CA LYS A 144 -9.93 2.93 -10.28
C LYS A 144 -10.57 3.70 -9.13
N ASP A 145 -11.72 3.23 -8.66
CA ASP A 145 -12.45 3.88 -7.57
C ASP A 145 -11.70 3.72 -6.25
N ILE A 146 -11.15 2.53 -5.96
CA ILE A 146 -10.40 2.30 -4.72
C ILE A 146 -9.06 3.04 -4.68
N ILE A 147 -8.43 3.28 -5.83
CA ILE A 147 -7.22 4.13 -5.92
C ILE A 147 -7.55 5.55 -5.46
N LYS A 148 -8.63 6.14 -6.00
CA LYS A 148 -9.09 7.49 -5.62
C LYS A 148 -9.47 7.56 -4.15
N LYS A 149 -10.28 6.60 -3.68
CA LYS A 149 -10.69 6.49 -2.28
C LYS A 149 -9.49 6.37 -1.34
N THR A 150 -8.45 5.61 -1.73
CA THR A 150 -7.22 5.49 -0.93
C THR A 150 -6.45 6.82 -0.90
N ALA A 151 -6.38 7.54 -2.01
CA ALA A 151 -5.74 8.85 -2.06
C ALA A 151 -6.48 9.89 -1.18
N GLU A 152 -7.81 9.91 -1.24
CA GLU A 152 -8.68 10.72 -0.38
C GLU A 152 -8.46 10.38 1.10
N ALA A 153 -8.39 9.08 1.44
CA ALA A 153 -8.15 8.63 2.80
C ALA A 153 -6.77 9.07 3.33
N ILE A 154 -5.75 9.11 2.47
CA ILE A 154 -4.41 9.61 2.80
C ILE A 154 -4.45 11.12 3.01
N GLU A 155 -5.11 11.88 2.14
CA GLU A 155 -5.25 13.33 2.31
C GLU A 155 -5.99 13.66 3.62
N TYR A 156 -7.07 12.95 3.90
CA TYR A 156 -7.83 13.10 5.14
C TYR A 156 -6.97 12.74 6.36
N PHE A 157 -6.23 11.63 6.32
CA PHE A 157 -5.27 11.26 7.37
C PHE A 157 -4.24 12.36 7.65
N LEU A 158 -3.71 13.00 6.60
CA LEU A 158 -2.71 14.06 6.75
C LEU A 158 -3.29 15.31 7.42
N LYS A 159 -4.58 15.59 7.23
CA LYS A 159 -5.29 16.75 7.80
C LYS A 159 -5.83 16.48 9.21
N GLU A 160 -6.48 15.33 9.40
CA GLU A 160 -7.32 15.02 10.56
C GLU A 160 -6.71 14.00 11.52
N GLY A 161 -5.60 13.37 11.11
CA GLY A 161 -4.89 12.37 11.90
C GLY A 161 -5.47 10.95 11.78
N ILE A 162 -4.77 10.00 12.39
CA ILE A 162 -5.01 8.58 12.20
C ILE A 162 -6.38 8.10 12.71
N GLU A 163 -6.81 8.56 13.88
CA GLU A 163 -8.02 8.05 14.53
C GLU A 163 -9.26 8.39 13.72
N ARG A 164 -9.38 9.65 13.28
CA ARG A 164 -10.48 10.10 12.42
C ARG A 164 -10.45 9.38 11.07
N ALA A 165 -9.28 9.25 10.44
CA ALA A 165 -9.16 8.54 9.19
C ALA A 165 -9.56 7.07 9.30
N MET A 166 -9.17 6.40 10.40
CA MET A 166 -9.59 5.03 10.67
C MET A 166 -11.11 4.90 10.85
N ASN A 167 -11.75 5.84 11.54
CA ASN A 167 -13.20 5.81 11.74
C ASN A 167 -13.98 6.05 10.45
N GLU A 168 -13.49 6.94 9.58
CA GLU A 168 -14.16 7.30 8.32
C GLU A 168 -13.99 6.23 7.23
N PHE A 169 -12.79 5.65 7.11
CA PHE A 169 -12.42 4.88 5.93
C PHE A 169 -12.27 3.37 6.15
N ASN A 170 -12.14 2.90 7.40
CA ASN A 170 -11.98 1.46 7.62
C ASN A 170 -13.29 0.72 7.39
N GLU A 171 -13.21 -0.29 6.52
CA GLU A 171 -14.25 -1.31 6.31
C GLU A 171 -13.88 -2.66 6.94
#